data_AF-A0A5Q0UJP1-F1
#
_entry.id   AF-A0A5Q0UJP1-F1
#
_cell.length_a   1.000
_cell.length_b   1.000
_cell.length_c   1.000
_cell.angle_alpha   90.00
_cell.angle_beta   90.00
_cell.angle_gamma   90.00
#
_symmetry.space_group_name_H-M   'P 1'
#
loop_
_entity.id
_entity.type
_entity.pdbx_description
1 polymer ?
#
loop_
_entity_poly.entity_id
_entity_poly.type
_entity_poly.pdbx_seq_one_letter_code
_entity_poly.pdbx_strand_id
1 'polypeptide(L)'
;MPYCLACGTKTDFETQTCPSCGQAVRHRIDPPGDAFPEPSEPEIPWEGDDAESGADDAKSGTDDADSGAGDATNGTGAEESKPLAGIDDTLAAEDDEAGDTPPSTDPSGPSPFADRWSFGVAATYPVDEDYRPLVVGGIVELIALVLPVFSLVTVGYGFRLCGAVARGQRERPAFDDYGESLVGGLQSLLVAGLYGVVLVVGGGAAAAVWTVDEPLGIALGVTTGVLGLYPFPASLTVYAATGELRTAFSRASAGRFATSGTYVRAWLAWLAGIVAVALAAVLSVITLVGPVVVRAWGTYSLGVLWGYYYRSAAAEGIVPPAPDEPVQ
;
A
#
# COMPACT_ATOMS: atom_id res chain seq x y z
N MET A 1 -5.13 -28.46 -6.72
CA MET A 1 -6.31 -28.43 -5.82
C MET A 1 -7.38 -27.61 -6.50
N PRO A 2 -8.60 -28.12 -6.72
CA PRO A 2 -9.63 -27.40 -7.45
C PRO A 2 -10.20 -26.27 -6.58
N TYR A 3 -10.47 -25.15 -7.22
CA TYR A 3 -11.09 -23.97 -6.63
C TYR A 3 -12.33 -23.61 -7.46
N CYS A 4 -13.37 -23.10 -6.81
CA CYS A 4 -14.54 -22.61 -7.51
C CYS A 4 -14.19 -21.27 -8.21
N LEU A 5 -14.31 -21.21 -9.54
CA LEU A 5 -14.02 -19.99 -10.31
C LEU A 5 -14.97 -18.83 -9.99
N ALA A 6 -16.14 -19.10 -9.43
CA ALA A 6 -17.12 -18.07 -9.08
C ALA A 6 -16.80 -17.36 -7.76
N CYS A 7 -16.21 -18.05 -6.78
CA CYS A 7 -16.04 -17.53 -5.41
C CYS A 7 -14.69 -17.82 -4.77
N GLY A 8 -13.75 -18.46 -5.49
CA GLY A 8 -12.39 -18.73 -5.03
C GLY A 8 -12.27 -19.77 -3.91
N THR A 9 -13.36 -20.34 -3.43
CA THR A 9 -13.34 -21.29 -2.31
C THR A 9 -12.79 -22.64 -2.73
N LYS A 10 -11.99 -23.23 -1.85
CA LYS A 10 -11.40 -24.57 -2.01
C LYS A 10 -12.50 -25.62 -1.94
N THR A 11 -12.56 -26.52 -2.91
CA THR A 11 -13.57 -27.60 -2.96
C THR A 11 -12.90 -28.96 -2.95
N ASP A 12 -13.51 -29.93 -2.27
CA ASP A 12 -13.09 -31.33 -2.37
C ASP A 12 -13.62 -31.97 -3.66
N PHE A 13 -12.85 -32.92 -4.21
CA PHE A 13 -13.11 -33.53 -5.52
C PHE A 13 -14.43 -34.33 -5.61
N GLU A 14 -15.09 -34.61 -4.49
CA GLU A 14 -16.28 -35.46 -4.42
C GLU A 14 -17.60 -34.71 -4.61
N THR A 15 -17.60 -33.37 -4.51
CA THR A 15 -18.84 -32.58 -4.57
C THR A 15 -19.05 -31.93 -5.95
N GLN A 16 -20.19 -32.23 -6.60
CA GLN A 16 -20.55 -31.65 -7.91
C GLN A 16 -20.96 -30.16 -7.85
N THR A 17 -21.21 -29.64 -6.65
CA THR A 17 -21.61 -28.25 -6.40
C THR A 17 -20.72 -27.60 -5.36
N CYS A 18 -20.41 -26.32 -5.54
CA CYS A 18 -19.62 -25.56 -4.56
C CYS A 18 -20.46 -25.32 -3.28
N PRO A 19 -19.97 -25.67 -2.08
CA PRO A 19 -20.72 -25.48 -0.84
C PRO A 19 -20.91 -24.01 -0.46
N SER A 20 -20.08 -23.10 -0.98
CA SER A 20 -20.16 -21.67 -0.65
C SER A 20 -21.14 -20.91 -1.53
N CYS A 21 -21.18 -21.19 -2.83
CA CYS A 21 -21.99 -20.40 -3.79
C CYS A 21 -23.05 -21.22 -4.56
N GLY A 22 -23.09 -22.54 -4.41
CA GLY A 22 -24.08 -23.42 -5.05
C GLY A 22 -23.89 -23.64 -6.56
N GLN A 23 -22.89 -23.04 -7.19
CA GLN A 23 -22.60 -23.23 -8.62
C GLN A 23 -22.08 -24.64 -8.91
N ALA A 24 -22.45 -25.19 -10.07
CA ALA A 24 -22.01 -26.51 -10.54
C ALA A 24 -20.58 -26.43 -11.11
N VAL A 25 -19.70 -27.34 -10.66
CA VAL A 25 -18.30 -27.38 -11.12
C VAL A 25 -18.25 -28.13 -12.46
N ARG A 26 -18.16 -27.41 -13.58
CA ARG A 26 -18.31 -27.98 -14.94
C ARG A 26 -17.01 -28.40 -15.64
N HIS A 27 -15.83 -28.11 -15.09
CA HIS A 27 -14.56 -28.48 -15.72
C HIS A 27 -13.66 -29.32 -14.81
N ARG A 28 -13.52 -30.60 -15.16
CA ARG A 28 -12.46 -31.48 -14.67
C ARG A 28 -11.22 -31.17 -15.51
N ILE A 29 -10.21 -30.54 -14.91
CA ILE A 29 -8.87 -30.50 -15.50
C ILE A 29 -8.20 -31.77 -15.02
N ASP A 30 -8.15 -32.80 -15.87
CA ASP A 30 -7.34 -33.98 -15.56
C ASP A 30 -5.87 -33.55 -15.47
N PRO A 31 -5.11 -34.03 -14.47
CA PRO A 31 -3.68 -33.76 -14.39
C PRO A 31 -3.01 -34.29 -15.67
N PRO A 32 -2.03 -33.56 -16.25
CA PRO A 32 -1.29 -34.07 -17.39
C PRO A 32 -0.67 -35.41 -17.01
N GLY A 33 -1.04 -36.47 -17.72
CA GLY A 33 -0.56 -37.82 -17.45
C GLY A 33 0.95 -37.91 -17.59
N ASP A 34 1.57 -38.77 -16.78
CA ASP A 34 3.02 -38.98 -16.60
C ASP A 34 3.76 -39.54 -17.85
N ALA A 35 3.31 -39.24 -19.06
CA ALA A 35 3.97 -39.63 -20.29
C ALA A 35 4.82 -38.47 -20.83
N PHE A 36 5.88 -38.12 -20.11
CA PHE A 36 7.02 -37.45 -20.74
C PHE A 36 7.92 -38.52 -21.34
N PRO A 37 8.05 -38.62 -22.68
CA PRO A 37 9.11 -39.43 -23.26
C PRO A 37 10.46 -38.88 -22.78
N GLU A 38 11.35 -39.78 -22.33
CA GLU A 38 12.70 -39.41 -21.92
C GLU A 38 13.36 -38.56 -23.02
N PRO A 39 13.94 -37.40 -22.68
CA PRO A 39 14.70 -36.63 -23.65
C PRO A 39 15.95 -37.44 -24.04
N SER A 40 16.10 -37.73 -25.32
CA SER A 40 17.33 -38.28 -25.88
C SER A 40 18.46 -37.29 -25.62
N GLU A 41 19.58 -37.81 -25.12
CA GLU A 41 20.81 -37.04 -24.91
C GLU A 41 21.22 -36.33 -26.21
N PRO A 42 21.42 -35.00 -26.20
CA PRO A 42 21.89 -34.31 -27.39
C PRO A 42 23.39 -34.59 -27.59
N GLU A 43 23.71 -35.43 -28.57
CA GLU A 43 25.02 -35.42 -29.21
C GLU A 43 25.25 -34.01 -29.78
N ILE A 44 26.33 -33.36 -29.37
CA ILE A 44 26.74 -32.03 -29.88
C ILE A 44 27.73 -32.25 -31.02
N PRO A 45 27.37 -32.00 -32.28
CA PRO A 45 28.31 -31.95 -33.39
C PRO A 45 28.79 -30.51 -33.55
N TRP A 46 30.08 -30.28 -33.36
CA TRP A 46 30.74 -29.04 -33.73
C TRP A 46 31.26 -29.16 -35.15
N GLU A 47 30.56 -28.54 -36.12
CA GLU A 47 30.97 -28.26 -37.50
C GLU A 47 29.74 -27.53 -38.11
N GLY A 48 29.77 -26.43 -38.85
CA GLY A 48 30.77 -25.62 -39.51
C GLY A 48 29.96 -24.73 -40.48
N ASP A 49 30.49 -23.56 -40.81
CA ASP A 49 30.26 -22.80 -42.05
C ASP A 49 28.89 -22.15 -42.37
N ASP A 50 28.98 -20.84 -42.56
CA ASP A 50 28.55 -20.06 -43.73
C ASP A 50 27.05 -19.83 -44.08
N ALA A 51 26.70 -18.54 -43.96
CA ALA A 51 26.16 -17.68 -45.02
C ALA A 51 24.66 -17.70 -45.44
N GLU A 52 24.21 -16.48 -45.79
CA GLU A 52 23.04 -16.10 -46.63
C GLU A 52 21.64 -16.26 -46.02
N SER A 53 20.58 -15.58 -46.45
CA SER A 53 20.24 -14.28 -47.06
C SER A 53 18.71 -14.30 -47.29
N GLY A 54 18.06 -13.15 -47.48
CA GLY A 54 16.67 -13.03 -47.98
C GLY A 54 15.61 -12.89 -46.87
N ALA A 55 14.89 -11.77 -46.69
CA ALA A 55 13.95 -11.10 -47.61
C ALA A 55 12.78 -12.02 -48.03
N ASP A 56 11.56 -11.73 -47.57
CA ASP A 56 10.49 -11.19 -48.43
C ASP A 56 9.13 -11.06 -47.73
N ASP A 57 8.36 -10.16 -48.32
CA ASP A 57 7.01 -9.66 -48.04
C ASP A 57 5.88 -10.70 -47.89
N ALA A 58 4.81 -10.32 -47.18
CA ALA A 58 3.45 -10.64 -47.60
C ALA A 58 2.39 -9.72 -46.97
N LYS A 59 1.83 -8.84 -47.81
CA LYS A 59 0.50 -8.21 -47.68
C LYS A 59 -0.60 -9.23 -48.02
N SER A 60 -1.71 -9.17 -47.29
CA SER A 60 -3.11 -9.29 -47.78
C SER A 60 -4.01 -9.24 -46.53
N GLY A 61 -5.10 -8.47 -46.41
CA GLY A 61 -6.02 -7.91 -47.39
C GLY A 61 -7.43 -8.31 -46.97
N THR A 62 -8.36 -7.34 -46.95
CA THR A 62 -9.82 -7.45 -47.24
C THR A 62 -10.69 -8.32 -46.30
N ASP A 63 -11.98 -8.10 -46.03
CA ASP A 63 -12.99 -7.06 -46.29
C ASP A 63 -14.26 -7.47 -45.48
N ASP A 64 -15.29 -6.63 -45.51
CA ASP A 64 -16.73 -6.90 -45.27
C ASP A 64 -17.23 -7.04 -43.80
N ALA A 65 -18.01 -6.12 -43.23
CA ALA A 65 -19.39 -5.69 -43.56
C ALA A 65 -20.43 -6.84 -43.45
N ASP A 66 -21.38 -6.75 -42.51
CA ASP A 66 -22.80 -6.47 -42.82
C ASP A 66 -23.75 -6.64 -41.61
N SER A 67 -24.76 -5.76 -41.63
CA SER A 67 -26.16 -5.75 -41.15
C SER A 67 -26.67 -6.55 -39.92
N GLY A 68 -27.61 -5.90 -39.22
CA GLY A 68 -28.59 -6.58 -38.36
C GLY A 68 -29.48 -5.63 -37.55
N ALA A 69 -30.56 -5.13 -38.16
CA ALA A 69 -31.61 -4.31 -37.55
C ALA A 69 -32.80 -5.14 -37.03
N GLY A 70 -33.56 -4.58 -36.07
CA GLY A 70 -34.90 -5.00 -35.61
C GLY A 70 -35.11 -4.51 -34.17
N ASP A 71 -35.82 -3.43 -33.85
CA ASP A 71 -37.22 -2.99 -34.06
C ASP A 71 -38.26 -3.54 -33.05
N ALA A 72 -39.01 -2.58 -32.49
CA ALA A 72 -40.38 -2.61 -31.95
C ALA A 72 -40.71 -3.41 -30.66
N THR A 73 -41.70 -3.06 -29.81
CA THR A 73 -42.53 -1.90 -29.42
C THR A 73 -43.45 -2.37 -28.26
N ASN A 74 -44.15 -1.43 -27.59
CA ASN A 74 -45.35 -1.57 -26.72
C ASN A 74 -45.16 -2.05 -25.27
N GLY A 75 -45.86 -1.53 -24.26
CA GLY A 75 -46.90 -0.49 -24.19
C GLY A 75 -47.54 -0.46 -22.79
N THR A 76 -47.73 0.76 -22.27
CA THR A 76 -48.78 1.29 -21.37
C THR A 76 -49.49 0.42 -20.32
N GLY A 77 -49.55 0.95 -19.09
CA GLY A 77 -50.60 0.65 -18.10
C GLY A 77 -50.55 1.64 -16.94
N ALA A 78 -51.48 2.61 -16.95
CA ALA A 78 -51.72 3.57 -15.86
C ALA A 78 -52.76 2.98 -14.90
N GLU A 79 -52.52 3.04 -13.59
CA GLU A 79 -53.62 3.07 -12.61
C GLU A 79 -53.31 4.07 -11.49
N GLU A 80 -54.28 4.95 -11.32
CA GLU A 80 -54.38 6.10 -10.45
C GLU A 80 -55.01 5.63 -9.13
N SER A 81 -54.37 5.88 -7.98
CA SER A 81 -55.04 5.83 -6.68
C SER A 81 -54.43 6.82 -5.69
N LYS A 82 -55.12 7.96 -5.52
CA LYS A 82 -55.22 8.70 -4.25
C LYS A 82 -56.35 8.04 -3.45
N PRO A 83 -56.33 7.96 -2.11
CA PRO A 83 -56.11 9.13 -1.23
C PRO A 83 -55.45 8.85 0.14
N LEU A 84 -54.92 9.89 0.79
CA LEU A 84 -55.39 10.44 2.07
C LEU A 84 -54.33 11.37 2.68
N ALA A 85 -54.81 12.53 3.11
CA ALA A 85 -54.04 13.61 3.67
C ALA A 85 -53.74 13.37 5.15
N GLY A 86 -52.54 13.80 5.55
CA GLY A 86 -52.23 14.22 6.92
C GLY A 86 -51.56 13.14 7.76
N ILE A 87 -50.23 13.14 7.76
CA ILE A 87 -49.35 13.17 8.93
C ILE A 87 -48.00 13.72 8.43
N ASP A 88 -47.45 14.69 9.16
CA ASP A 88 -46.10 15.23 8.99
C ASP A 88 -45.05 14.11 9.11
N ASP A 89 -44.38 13.78 8.01
CA ASP A 89 -43.13 13.02 8.00
C ASP A 89 -42.06 13.83 7.26
N THR A 90 -41.42 14.74 8.00
CA THR A 90 -40.29 15.56 7.54
C THR A 90 -38.93 15.02 8.05
N LEU A 91 -38.81 13.71 8.30
CA LEU A 91 -37.58 13.10 8.85
C LEU A 91 -37.11 11.81 8.15
N ALA A 92 -37.47 11.57 6.89
CA ALA A 92 -36.96 10.42 6.14
C ALA A 92 -36.78 10.76 4.66
N ALA A 93 -35.74 11.53 4.35
CA ALA A 93 -35.27 11.71 2.97
C ALA A 93 -33.82 12.23 2.94
N GLU A 94 -32.90 11.50 3.56
CA GLU A 94 -31.47 11.50 3.21
C GLU A 94 -30.94 10.06 3.35
N ASP A 95 -31.67 9.08 2.79
CA ASP A 95 -31.04 7.83 2.39
C ASP A 95 -30.44 8.11 1.00
N ASP A 96 -29.22 8.65 1.02
CA ASP A 96 -28.33 8.57 -0.13
C ASP A 96 -28.28 7.09 -0.55
N GLU A 97 -28.79 6.78 -1.74
CA GLU A 97 -28.45 5.58 -2.48
C GLU A 97 -26.94 5.64 -2.80
N ALA A 98 -26.12 5.43 -1.76
CA ALA A 98 -24.74 5.03 -1.91
C ALA A 98 -24.78 3.66 -2.56
N GLY A 99 -24.73 3.65 -3.90
CA GLY A 99 -24.63 2.43 -4.68
C GLY A 99 -23.59 1.51 -4.02
N ASP A 100 -24.01 0.27 -3.79
CA ASP A 100 -23.28 -0.82 -3.13
C ASP A 100 -22.08 -1.32 -3.96
N THR A 101 -21.43 -0.39 -4.66
CA THR A 101 -20.18 -0.61 -5.36
C THR A 101 -19.11 -0.48 -4.29
N PRO A 102 -18.37 -1.56 -3.96
CA PRO A 102 -17.25 -1.43 -3.05
C PRO A 102 -16.35 -0.29 -3.57
N PRO A 103 -15.99 0.70 -2.73
CA PRO A 103 -15.24 1.86 -3.19
C PRO A 103 -13.98 1.37 -3.87
N SER A 104 -13.77 1.94 -5.05
CA SER A 104 -12.70 1.57 -5.94
C SER A 104 -11.37 1.53 -5.18
N THR A 105 -10.68 0.39 -5.25
CA THR A 105 -9.26 0.28 -4.87
C THR A 105 -8.35 0.85 -5.94
N ASP A 106 -8.91 1.48 -6.99
CA ASP A 106 -8.14 2.26 -7.95
C ASP A 106 -7.29 3.26 -7.17
N PRO A 107 -5.95 3.19 -7.30
CA PRO A 107 -5.04 4.04 -6.57
C PRO A 107 -5.14 5.51 -7.01
N SER A 108 -5.84 5.78 -8.12
CA SER A 108 -6.23 7.11 -8.57
C SER A 108 -7.68 7.50 -8.22
N GLY A 109 -8.47 6.56 -7.70
CA GLY A 109 -9.85 6.79 -7.26
C GLY A 109 -9.99 7.38 -5.85
N PRO A 110 -11.21 7.79 -5.46
CA PRO A 110 -11.51 8.30 -4.12
C PRO A 110 -11.08 7.30 -3.05
N SER A 111 -10.38 7.75 -2.01
CA SER A 111 -9.94 6.82 -0.98
C SER A 111 -11.12 6.27 -0.19
N PRO A 112 -11.16 4.97 0.17
CA PRO A 112 -12.16 4.38 1.08
C PRO A 112 -11.99 4.91 2.51
N PHE A 113 -11.04 5.83 2.71
CA PHE A 113 -10.76 6.53 3.95
C PHE A 113 -11.08 8.03 3.86
N ALA A 114 -11.58 8.52 2.71
CA ALA A 114 -11.73 9.96 2.44
C ALA A 114 -12.68 10.63 3.42
N ASP A 115 -13.71 9.91 3.86
CA ASP A 115 -14.72 10.40 4.81
C ASP A 115 -14.24 10.34 6.27
N ARG A 116 -13.07 9.74 6.52
CA ARG A 116 -12.52 9.55 7.86
C ARG A 116 -11.39 10.55 8.13
N TRP A 117 -11.38 11.11 9.34
CA TRP A 117 -10.29 11.96 9.78
C TRP A 117 -8.97 11.17 9.87
N SER A 118 -7.86 11.76 9.39
CA SER A 118 -6.57 11.08 9.24
C SER A 118 -6.05 10.45 10.54
N PHE A 119 -6.24 11.11 11.69
CA PHE A 119 -5.86 10.57 13.00
C PHE A 119 -6.76 9.41 13.44
N GLY A 120 -8.05 9.43 13.07
CA GLY A 120 -8.96 8.32 13.31
C GLY A 120 -8.48 7.06 12.60
N VAL A 121 -8.16 7.19 11.30
CA VAL A 121 -7.60 6.10 10.49
C VAL A 121 -6.27 5.61 11.07
N ALA A 122 -5.37 6.53 11.40
CA ALA A 122 -4.07 6.20 11.99
C ALA A 122 -4.19 5.43 13.31
N ALA A 123 -5.16 5.79 14.15
CA ALA A 123 -5.35 5.15 15.45
C ALA A 123 -6.00 3.77 15.35
N THR A 124 -6.99 3.61 14.47
CA THR A 124 -7.82 2.40 14.42
C THR A 124 -7.30 1.35 13.45
N TYR A 125 -6.76 1.74 12.30
CA TYR A 125 -6.32 0.79 11.26
C TYR A 125 -5.33 -0.28 11.75
N PRO A 126 -4.34 0.03 12.62
CA PRO A 126 -3.43 -1.00 13.12
C PRO A 126 -4.08 -2.08 13.99
N VAL A 127 -5.25 -1.78 14.57
CA VAL A 127 -5.95 -2.63 15.57
C VAL A 127 -7.36 -3.03 15.13
N ASP A 128 -7.75 -2.70 13.90
CA ASP A 128 -9.08 -3.00 13.38
C ASP A 128 -9.26 -4.52 13.31
N GLU A 129 -10.40 -5.00 13.83
CA GLU A 129 -10.83 -6.41 13.91
C GLU A 129 -9.95 -7.39 14.73
N ASP A 130 -8.63 -7.19 14.78
CA ASP A 130 -7.68 -8.08 15.45
C ASP A 130 -6.51 -7.34 16.11
N TYR A 131 -6.33 -7.53 17.42
CA TYR A 131 -5.26 -6.95 18.22
C TYR A 131 -3.94 -7.74 18.16
N ARG A 132 -3.90 -8.90 17.50
CA ARG A 132 -2.74 -9.78 17.45
C ARG A 132 -1.44 -9.09 17.01
N PRO A 133 -1.34 -8.34 15.90
CA PRO A 133 -0.11 -7.62 15.54
C PRO A 133 0.33 -6.60 16.57
N LEU A 134 -0.59 -6.00 17.32
CA LEU A 134 -0.23 -5.08 18.39
C LEU A 134 0.39 -5.83 19.57
N VAL A 135 -0.18 -6.98 19.95
CA VAL A 135 0.37 -7.83 21.01
C VAL A 135 1.73 -8.40 20.60
N VAL A 136 1.84 -8.95 19.39
CA VAL A 136 3.10 -9.51 18.88
C VAL A 136 4.13 -8.40 18.69
N GLY A 137 3.75 -7.25 18.14
CA GLY A 137 4.59 -6.06 18.05
C GLY A 137 5.10 -5.59 19.40
N GLY A 138 4.24 -5.59 20.43
CA GLY A 138 4.64 -5.32 21.81
C GLY A 138 5.66 -6.32 22.36
N ILE A 139 5.50 -7.62 22.09
CA ILE A 139 6.49 -8.64 22.48
C ILE A 139 7.82 -8.41 21.75
N VAL A 140 7.76 -8.12 20.44
CA VAL A 140 8.95 -7.81 19.63
C VAL A 140 9.67 -6.58 20.15
N GLU A 141 8.95 -5.51 20.53
CA GLU A 141 9.53 -4.31 21.12
C GLU A 141 10.13 -4.56 22.51
N LEU A 142 9.57 -5.50 23.28
CA LEU A 142 10.16 -5.93 24.55
C LEU A 142 11.51 -6.63 24.32
N ILE A 143 11.59 -7.51 23.33
CA ILE A 143 12.84 -8.14 22.91
C ILE A 143 13.81 -7.07 22.38
N ALA A 144 13.30 -6.09 21.63
CA ALA A 144 14.08 -5.01 21.05
C ALA A 144 14.76 -4.11 22.10
N LEU A 145 14.24 -4.07 23.33
CA LEU A 145 14.90 -3.37 24.44
C LEU A 145 16.27 -3.99 24.78
N VAL A 146 16.42 -5.30 24.59
CA VAL A 146 17.69 -6.02 24.79
C VAL A 146 18.48 -6.13 23.48
N LEU A 147 17.78 -6.36 22.36
CA LEU A 147 18.36 -6.58 21.04
C LEU A 147 17.73 -5.62 20.01
N PRO A 148 18.25 -4.39 19.86
CA PRO A 148 17.62 -3.32 19.07
C PRO A 148 17.29 -3.69 17.61
N VAL A 149 18.00 -4.66 17.03
CA VAL A 149 17.75 -5.18 15.68
C VAL A 149 16.30 -5.68 15.49
N PHE A 150 15.65 -6.18 16.54
CA PHE A 150 14.26 -6.65 16.46
C PHE A 150 13.26 -5.52 16.25
N SER A 151 13.59 -4.27 16.59
CA SER A 151 12.71 -3.11 16.29
C SER A 151 12.53 -2.90 14.78
N LEU A 152 13.46 -3.41 13.95
CA LEU A 152 13.31 -3.39 12.49
C LEU A 152 12.06 -4.13 12.01
N VAL A 153 11.64 -5.18 12.71
CA VAL A 153 10.41 -5.92 12.37
C VAL A 153 9.17 -5.02 12.57
N THR A 154 9.10 -4.32 13.71
CA THR A 154 8.02 -3.36 14.02
C THR A 154 8.00 -2.21 13.01
N VAL A 155 9.18 -1.64 12.72
CA VAL A 155 9.31 -0.54 11.77
C VAL A 155 8.90 -0.97 10.37
N GLY A 156 9.37 -2.12 9.90
CA GLY A 156 9.01 -2.63 8.58
C GLY A 156 7.53 -3.01 8.46
N TYR A 157 6.91 -3.53 9.51
CA TYR A 157 5.45 -3.70 9.53
C TYR A 157 4.71 -2.36 9.45
N GLY A 158 5.19 -1.33 10.16
CA GLY A 158 4.69 0.04 10.01
C GLY A 158 4.77 0.56 8.57
N PHE A 159 5.82 0.18 7.83
CA PHE A 159 5.94 0.48 6.40
C PHE A 159 5.00 -0.34 5.52
N ARG A 160 4.74 -1.61 5.85
CA ARG A 160 3.71 -2.42 5.18
C ARG A 160 2.32 -1.79 5.37
N LEU A 161 1.99 -1.32 6.57
CA LEU A 161 0.74 -0.58 6.83
C LEU A 161 0.68 0.75 6.06
N CYS A 162 1.78 1.52 6.03
CA CYS A 162 1.88 2.73 5.22
C CYS A 162 1.59 2.42 3.74
N GLY A 163 2.20 1.36 3.21
CA GLY A 163 1.99 0.91 1.84
C GLY A 163 0.56 0.42 1.56
N ALA A 164 -0.04 -0.33 2.48
CA ALA A 164 -1.41 -0.83 2.36
C ALA A 164 -2.41 0.33 2.29
N VAL A 165 -2.26 1.31 3.17
CA VAL A 165 -3.12 2.50 3.22
C VAL A 165 -2.89 3.39 2.00
N ALA A 166 -1.65 3.55 1.55
CA ALA A 166 -1.31 4.28 0.34
C ALA A 166 -1.98 3.69 -0.91
N ARG A 167 -2.09 2.35 -0.97
CA ARG A 167 -2.80 1.60 -2.03
C ARG A 167 -4.30 1.49 -1.81
N GLY A 168 -4.78 1.83 -0.61
CA GLY A 168 -6.20 1.79 -0.30
C GLY A 168 -6.76 0.47 0.18
N GLN A 169 -5.90 -0.42 0.65
CA GLN A 169 -6.31 -1.69 1.21
C GLN A 169 -7.02 -1.45 2.53
N ARG A 170 -8.29 -1.88 2.60
CA ARG A 170 -9.06 -1.90 3.84
C ARG A 170 -8.58 -3.00 4.77
N GLU A 171 -8.33 -4.16 4.19
CA GLU A 171 -7.76 -5.29 4.90
C GLU A 171 -6.30 -5.02 5.25
N ARG A 172 -5.92 -5.43 6.45
CA ARG A 172 -4.58 -5.16 6.99
C ARG A 172 -3.62 -6.29 6.60
N PRO A 173 -2.37 -5.99 6.20
CA PRO A 173 -1.35 -7.02 5.98
C PRO A 173 -1.12 -7.87 7.23
N ALA A 174 -0.88 -9.16 7.03
CA ALA A 174 -0.72 -10.12 8.12
C ALA A 174 0.65 -9.97 8.81
N PHE A 175 0.70 -10.12 10.14
CA PHE A 175 1.93 -9.91 10.92
C PHE A 175 2.89 -11.11 10.92
N ASP A 176 2.42 -12.27 10.47
CA ASP A 176 3.16 -13.53 10.47
C ASP A 176 4.29 -13.58 9.44
N ASP A 177 4.30 -12.70 8.45
CA ASP A 177 5.42 -12.49 7.53
C ASP A 177 6.53 -11.62 8.16
N TYR A 178 7.14 -12.14 9.22
CA TYR A 178 8.24 -11.48 9.93
C TYR A 178 9.46 -11.24 9.02
N GLY A 179 9.70 -12.14 8.06
CA GLY A 179 10.82 -12.03 7.13
C GLY A 179 10.68 -10.81 6.22
N GLU A 180 9.51 -10.61 5.64
CA GLU A 180 9.22 -9.45 4.80
C GLU A 180 9.22 -8.15 5.62
N SER A 181 8.68 -8.19 6.82
CA SER A 181 8.72 -7.07 7.77
C SER A 181 10.16 -6.71 8.14
N LEU A 182 11.04 -7.69 8.36
CA LEU A 182 12.45 -7.44 8.62
C LEU A 182 13.16 -6.84 7.40
N VAL A 183 12.87 -7.33 6.19
CA VAL A 183 13.42 -6.79 4.93
C VAL A 183 12.99 -5.34 4.73
N GLY A 184 11.70 -5.03 4.92
CA GLY A 184 11.19 -3.66 4.88
C GLY A 184 11.84 -2.76 5.94
N GLY A 185 12.05 -3.27 7.15
CA GLY A 185 12.81 -2.60 8.20
C GLY A 185 14.25 -2.31 7.80
N LEU A 186 14.95 -3.28 7.22
CA LEU A 186 16.33 -3.13 6.75
C LEU A 186 16.45 -2.13 5.60
N GLN A 187 15.50 -2.12 4.66
CA GLN A 187 15.45 -1.15 3.57
C GLN A 187 15.15 0.26 4.09
N SER A 188 14.28 0.40 5.10
CA SER A 188 14.07 1.69 5.77
C SER A 188 15.34 2.18 6.49
N LEU A 189 16.10 1.26 7.10
CA LEU A 189 17.39 1.56 7.72
C LEU A 189 18.42 1.98 6.67
N LEU A 190 18.41 1.38 5.48
CA LEU A 190 19.26 1.79 4.36
C LEU A 190 18.95 3.23 3.92
N VAL A 191 17.67 3.57 3.76
CA VAL A 191 17.23 4.95 3.44
C VAL A 191 17.66 5.91 4.54
N ALA A 192 17.44 5.56 5.81
CA ALA A 192 17.88 6.35 6.96
C ALA A 192 19.40 6.51 7.01
N GLY A 193 20.15 5.46 6.67
CA GLY A 193 21.61 5.48 6.60
C GLY A 193 22.12 6.45 5.54
N LEU A 194 21.49 6.51 4.36
CA LEU A 194 21.86 7.44 3.30
C LEU A 194 21.67 8.90 3.72
N TYR A 195 20.53 9.24 4.34
CA TYR A 195 20.32 10.58 4.90
C TYR A 195 21.23 10.84 6.12
N GLY A 196 21.50 9.81 6.93
CA GLY A 196 22.45 9.87 8.03
C GLY A 196 23.86 10.23 7.58
N VAL A 197 24.34 9.68 6.46
CA VAL A 197 25.63 10.04 5.87
C VAL A 197 25.65 11.52 5.47
N VAL A 198 24.58 12.05 4.87
CA VAL A 198 24.47 13.49 4.55
C VAL A 198 24.57 14.34 5.82
N LEU A 199 23.86 13.95 6.88
CA LEU A 199 23.88 14.66 8.16
C LEU A 199 25.25 14.60 8.85
N VAL A 200 25.92 13.44 8.83
CA VAL A 200 27.25 13.27 9.43
C VAL A 200 28.31 14.05 8.67
N VAL A 201 28.36 13.91 7.34
CA VAL A 201 29.36 14.60 6.50
C VAL A 201 29.13 16.11 6.51
N GLY A 202 27.90 16.55 6.27
CA GLY A 202 27.56 17.97 6.27
C GLY A 202 27.68 18.59 7.66
N GLY A 203 27.28 17.86 8.71
CA GLY A 203 27.43 18.30 10.10
C GLY A 203 28.90 18.40 10.52
N GLY A 204 29.74 17.45 10.11
CA GLY A 204 31.19 17.50 10.31
C GLY A 204 31.84 18.68 9.60
N ALA A 205 31.44 18.95 8.34
CA ALA A 205 31.90 20.12 7.60
C ALA A 205 31.46 21.44 8.27
N ALA A 206 30.20 21.53 8.69
CA ALA A 206 29.67 22.68 9.42
C ALA A 206 30.42 22.92 10.75
N ALA A 207 30.69 21.86 11.51
CA ALA A 207 31.46 21.94 12.75
C ALA A 207 32.90 22.39 12.53
N ALA A 208 33.55 21.94 11.45
CA ALA A 208 34.89 22.40 11.08
C ALA A 208 34.90 23.89 10.74
N VAL A 209 33.94 24.36 9.93
CA VAL A 209 33.81 25.78 9.56
C VAL A 209 33.49 26.65 10.77
N TRP A 210 32.67 26.17 11.71
CA TRP A 210 32.36 26.90 12.95
C TRP A 210 33.63 27.31 13.72
N THR A 211 34.69 26.49 13.71
CA THR A 211 35.93 26.82 14.42
C THR A 211 36.69 28.04 13.86
N VAL A 212 36.41 28.42 12.60
CA VAL A 212 37.07 29.54 11.91
C VAL A 212 36.11 30.69 11.58
N ASP A 213 34.84 30.39 11.35
CA ASP A 213 33.76 31.33 11.03
C ASP A 213 32.44 30.79 11.60
N GLU A 214 32.08 31.33 12.76
CA GLU A 214 30.87 30.92 13.49
C GLU A 214 29.55 31.11 12.73
N PRO A 215 29.23 32.30 12.19
CA PRO A 215 27.96 32.47 11.47
C PRO A 215 27.88 31.56 10.24
N LEU A 216 28.98 31.33 9.52
CA LEU A 216 28.99 30.42 8.39
C LEU A 216 28.82 28.95 8.82
N GLY A 217 29.49 28.53 9.90
CA GLY A 217 29.35 27.18 10.46
C GLY A 217 27.92 26.87 10.89
N ILE A 218 27.26 27.81 11.58
CA ILE A 218 25.85 27.71 11.96
C ILE A 218 24.96 27.61 10.71
N ALA A 219 25.16 28.49 9.72
CA ALA A 219 24.37 28.49 8.48
C ALA A 219 24.48 27.16 7.72
N LEU A 220 25.69 26.60 7.62
CA LEU A 220 25.95 25.29 7.02
C LEU A 220 25.30 24.16 7.83
N GLY A 221 25.36 24.23 9.16
CA GLY A 221 24.74 23.25 10.05
C GLY A 221 23.23 23.22 9.90
N VAL A 222 22.58 24.38 9.94
CA VAL A 222 21.13 24.53 9.73
C VAL A 222 20.75 24.03 8.33
N THR A 223 21.49 24.43 7.30
CA THR A 223 21.22 24.01 5.92
C THR A 223 21.36 22.50 5.76
N THR A 224 22.39 21.89 6.33
CA THR A 224 22.57 20.43 6.33
C THR A 224 21.42 19.74 7.08
N GLY A 225 21.03 20.26 8.24
CA GLY A 225 19.92 19.71 9.03
C GLY A 225 18.61 19.72 8.24
N VAL A 226 18.29 20.84 7.58
CA VAL A 226 17.10 20.93 6.72
C VAL A 226 17.20 19.97 5.54
N LEU A 227 18.32 19.97 4.79
CA LEU A 227 18.47 19.11 3.61
C LEU A 227 18.51 17.62 3.93
N GLY A 228 18.99 17.22 5.11
CA GLY A 228 19.04 15.83 5.53
C GLY A 228 17.73 15.35 6.18
N LEU A 229 17.10 16.16 7.02
CA LEU A 229 15.94 15.75 7.80
C LEU A 229 14.61 16.01 7.08
N TYR A 230 14.52 17.09 6.29
CA TYR A 230 13.26 17.44 5.64
C TYR A 230 12.83 16.41 4.60
N PRO A 231 13.61 16.04 3.57
CA PRO A 231 13.17 15.07 2.56
C PRO A 231 13.09 13.62 3.07
N PHE A 232 13.68 13.31 4.23
CA PHE A 232 13.76 11.96 4.77
C PHE A 232 12.41 11.23 4.86
N PRO A 233 11.37 11.77 5.53
CA PRO A 233 10.08 11.09 5.59
C PRO A 233 9.37 11.04 4.23
N ALA A 234 9.66 11.95 3.29
CA ALA A 234 9.11 11.86 1.93
C ALA A 234 9.64 10.63 1.20
N SER A 235 10.96 10.41 1.25
CA SER A 235 11.61 9.23 0.66
C SER A 235 11.10 7.94 1.27
N LEU A 236 10.99 7.88 2.61
CA LEU A 236 10.46 6.71 3.30
C LEU A 236 9.00 6.41 2.93
N THR A 237 8.17 7.43 2.79
CA THR A 237 6.76 7.25 2.43
C THR A 237 6.60 6.78 0.99
N VAL A 238 7.34 7.38 0.04
CA VAL A 238 7.35 6.92 -1.36
C VAL A 238 7.86 5.49 -1.46
N TYR A 239 8.91 5.16 -0.71
CA TYR A 239 9.43 3.81 -0.63
C TYR A 239 8.36 2.82 -0.15
N ALA A 240 7.67 3.14 0.95
CA ALA A 240 6.59 2.31 1.50
C ALA A 240 5.43 2.09 0.51
N ALA A 241 5.07 3.15 -0.21
CA ALA A 241 3.98 3.13 -1.17
C ALA A 241 4.34 2.34 -2.43
N THR A 242 5.59 2.40 -2.90
CA THR A 242 5.99 1.84 -4.20
C THR A 242 6.79 0.55 -4.11
N GLY A 243 7.44 0.26 -2.99
CA GLY A 243 8.38 -0.86 -2.83
C GLY A 243 9.74 -0.64 -3.51
N GLU A 244 9.95 0.49 -4.20
CA GLU A 244 11.13 0.72 -5.03
C GLU A 244 12.09 1.75 -4.42
N LEU A 245 13.31 1.31 -4.07
CA LEU A 245 14.36 2.20 -3.54
C LEU A 245 14.75 3.30 -4.55
N ARG A 246 14.77 3.00 -5.85
CA ARG A 246 15.10 3.99 -6.88
C ARG A 246 14.07 5.12 -6.89
N THR A 247 12.81 4.78 -6.74
CA THR A 247 11.69 5.74 -6.79
C THR A 247 11.65 6.61 -5.54
N ALA A 248 12.08 6.07 -4.38
CA ALA A 248 12.23 6.78 -3.11
C ALA A 248 13.20 7.98 -3.15
N PHE A 249 14.18 7.98 -4.06
CA PHE A 249 15.12 9.09 -4.24
C PHE A 249 14.89 9.87 -5.55
N SER A 250 13.84 9.52 -6.29
CA SER A 250 13.54 10.21 -7.54
C SER A 250 12.98 11.61 -7.28
N ARG A 251 13.42 12.58 -8.08
CA ARG A 251 12.86 13.94 -8.04
C ARG A 251 11.39 13.97 -8.47
N ALA A 252 11.00 13.07 -9.37
CA ALA A 252 9.65 12.97 -9.90
C ALA A 252 8.62 12.47 -8.85
N SER A 253 9.04 11.66 -7.89
CA SER A 253 8.14 11.16 -6.83
C SER A 253 8.44 11.82 -5.49
N ALA A 254 9.58 11.50 -4.85
CA ALA A 254 9.92 12.02 -3.53
C ALA A 254 10.15 13.53 -3.52
N GLY A 255 10.79 14.07 -4.57
CA GLY A 255 10.98 15.51 -4.71
C GLY A 255 9.65 16.27 -4.80
N ARG A 256 8.75 15.82 -5.70
CA ARG A 256 7.40 16.41 -5.85
C ARG A 256 6.59 16.30 -4.57
N PHE A 257 6.59 15.14 -3.92
CA PHE A 257 5.92 14.94 -2.64
C PHE A 257 6.47 15.91 -1.59
N ALA A 258 7.79 15.96 -1.39
CA ALA A 258 8.42 16.82 -0.40
C ALA A 258 8.12 18.31 -0.59
N THR A 259 7.89 18.77 -1.82
CA THR A 259 7.55 20.18 -2.10
C THR A 259 6.05 20.49 -2.09
N SER A 260 5.20 19.49 -1.84
CA SER A 260 3.74 19.63 -1.91
C SER A 260 3.13 20.22 -0.63
N GLY A 261 1.99 20.91 -0.76
CA GLY A 261 1.21 21.37 0.40
C GLY A 261 0.70 20.20 1.25
N THR A 262 0.37 19.08 0.61
CA THR A 262 -0.09 17.84 1.25
C THR A 262 1.00 17.24 2.14
N TYR A 263 2.26 17.35 1.74
CA TYR A 263 3.39 16.96 2.57
C TYR A 263 3.60 17.84 3.79
N VAL A 264 3.41 19.16 3.68
CA VAL A 264 3.45 20.06 4.84
C VAL A 264 2.36 19.69 5.84
N ARG A 265 1.15 19.37 5.35
CA ARG A 265 0.06 18.84 6.20
C ARG A 265 0.43 17.51 6.86
N ALA A 266 1.04 16.60 6.11
CA ALA A 266 1.53 15.32 6.64
C ALA A 266 2.58 15.52 7.74
N TRP A 267 3.52 16.43 7.55
CA TRP A 267 4.52 16.80 8.55
C TRP A 267 3.90 17.36 9.83
N LEU A 268 2.97 18.31 9.71
CA LEU A 268 2.28 18.89 10.87
C LEU A 268 1.44 17.83 11.60
N ALA A 269 0.77 16.96 10.85
CA ALA A 269 0.01 15.85 11.42
C ALA A 269 0.92 14.84 12.12
N TRP A 270 2.08 14.54 11.54
CA TRP A 270 3.08 13.66 12.14
C TRP A 270 3.63 14.25 13.45
N LEU A 271 3.94 15.55 13.50
CA LEU A 271 4.35 16.23 14.73
C LEU A 271 3.26 16.15 15.81
N ALA A 272 2.00 16.40 15.47
CA ALA A 272 0.88 16.24 16.39
C ALA A 272 0.69 14.78 16.81
N GLY A 273 0.90 13.82 15.90
CA GLY A 273 0.88 12.39 16.17
C GLY A 273 1.97 11.97 17.15
N ILE A 274 3.20 12.48 17.02
CA ILE A 274 4.27 12.25 17.99
C ILE A 274 3.86 12.74 19.38
N VAL A 275 3.28 13.94 19.47
CA VAL A 275 2.80 14.47 20.76
C VAL A 275 1.73 13.56 21.35
N ALA A 276 0.77 13.08 20.54
CA ALA A 276 -0.27 12.16 20.99
C ALA A 276 0.30 10.81 21.47
N VAL A 277 1.24 10.23 20.72
CA VAL A 277 1.94 8.99 21.10
C VAL A 277 2.77 9.19 22.36
N ALA A 278 3.46 10.33 22.51
CA ALA A 278 4.21 10.65 23.71
C ALA A 278 3.32 10.78 24.95
N LEU A 279 2.15 11.43 24.82
CA LEU A 279 1.15 11.50 25.89
C LEU A 279 0.63 10.11 26.26
N ALA A 280 0.29 9.28 25.26
CA ALA A 280 -0.11 7.89 25.50
C ALA A 280 1.02 7.10 26.19
N ALA A 281 2.27 7.30 25.80
CA ALA A 281 3.42 6.63 26.39
C ALA A 281 3.57 7.02 27.87
N VAL A 282 3.48 8.31 28.20
CA VAL A 282 3.52 8.80 29.59
C VAL A 282 2.39 8.21 30.43
N LEU A 283 1.15 8.22 29.93
CA LEU A 283 0.00 7.62 30.63
C LEU A 283 0.17 6.11 30.83
N SER A 284 0.81 5.44 29.88
CA SER A 284 1.01 3.99 29.91
C SER A 284 2.09 3.53 30.88
N VAL A 285 2.97 4.42 31.37
CA VAL A 285 4.02 4.07 32.35
C VAL A 285 3.41 3.45 33.62
N ILE A 286 2.17 3.79 33.94
CA ILE A 286 1.42 3.22 35.08
C ILE A 286 1.31 1.69 35.00
N THR A 287 1.25 1.11 33.79
CA THR A 287 0.97 -0.32 33.60
C THR A 287 2.20 -1.19 33.33
N LEU A 288 3.43 -0.65 33.38
CA LEU A 288 4.74 -1.29 33.09
C LEU A 288 4.88 -1.91 31.68
N VAL A 289 3.91 -2.70 31.22
CA VAL A 289 3.78 -3.26 29.86
C VAL A 289 3.31 -2.20 28.86
N GLY A 290 2.58 -1.18 29.34
CA GLY A 290 2.00 -0.10 28.55
C GLY A 290 2.97 0.57 27.56
N PRO A 291 4.18 1.01 27.98
CA PRO A 291 5.09 1.76 27.10
C PRO A 291 5.53 0.97 25.87
N VAL A 292 5.68 -0.35 26.00
CA VAL A 292 6.13 -1.21 24.90
C VAL A 292 5.02 -1.38 23.87
N VAL A 293 3.78 -1.59 24.33
CA VAL A 293 2.61 -1.67 23.45
C VAL A 293 2.34 -0.33 22.76
N VAL A 294 2.44 0.78 23.49
CA VAL A 294 2.27 2.12 22.92
C VAL A 294 3.34 2.44 21.89
N ARG A 295 4.58 1.98 22.08
CA ARG A 295 5.65 2.15 21.09
C ARG A 295 5.36 1.42 19.78
N ALA A 296 4.91 0.16 19.86
CA ALA A 296 4.51 -0.60 18.67
C ALA A 296 3.32 0.07 17.97
N TRP A 297 2.26 0.37 18.72
CA TRP A 297 1.08 1.08 18.20
C TRP A 297 1.45 2.41 17.55
N GLY A 298 2.25 3.24 18.21
CA GLY A 298 2.66 4.55 17.69
C GLY A 298 3.45 4.43 16.39
N THR A 299 4.32 3.43 16.27
CA THR A 299 5.06 3.17 15.03
C THR A 299 4.10 2.82 13.89
N TYR A 300 3.12 1.97 14.15
CA TYR A 300 2.10 1.57 13.17
C TYR A 300 1.21 2.73 12.77
N SER A 301 0.69 3.48 13.74
CA SER A 301 -0.19 4.62 13.52
C SER A 301 0.49 5.73 12.72
N LEU A 302 1.75 6.03 13.01
CA LEU A 302 2.50 7.03 12.23
C LEU A 302 2.76 6.53 10.80
N GLY A 303 3.02 5.24 10.60
CA GLY A 303 3.11 4.63 9.26
C GLY A 303 1.81 4.79 8.47
N VAL A 304 0.67 4.44 9.07
CA VAL A 304 -0.67 4.62 8.48
C VAL A 304 -0.93 6.08 8.13
N LEU A 305 -0.56 7.02 9.01
CA LEU A 305 -0.73 8.44 8.79
C LEU A 305 0.01 8.92 7.53
N TRP A 306 1.25 8.48 7.33
CA TRP A 306 2.02 8.80 6.12
C TRP A 306 1.39 8.18 4.86
N GLY A 307 0.93 6.94 4.94
CA GLY A 307 0.23 6.27 3.84
C GLY A 307 -1.04 7.01 3.41
N TYR A 308 -1.81 7.50 4.38
CA TYR A 308 -3.01 8.30 4.15
C TYR A 308 -2.69 9.56 3.32
N TYR A 309 -1.69 10.34 3.73
CA TYR A 309 -1.31 11.56 3.02
C TYR A 309 -0.65 11.29 1.67
N TYR A 310 0.08 10.19 1.52
CA TYR A 310 0.60 9.77 0.20
C TYR A 310 -0.55 9.55 -0.77
N ARG A 311 -1.59 8.83 -0.34
CA ARG A 311 -2.76 8.59 -1.18
C ARG A 311 -3.52 9.87 -1.51
N SER A 312 -3.71 10.75 -0.53
CA SER A 312 -4.31 12.07 -0.79
C SER A 312 -3.52 12.82 -1.87
N ALA A 313 -2.18 12.78 -1.81
CA ALA A 313 -1.33 13.39 -2.83
C ALA A 313 -1.44 12.67 -4.19
N ALA A 314 -1.62 11.35 -4.23
CA ALA A 314 -1.83 10.60 -5.46
C ALA A 314 -3.17 10.96 -6.12
N ALA A 315 -4.25 11.06 -5.33
CA ALA A 315 -5.58 11.47 -5.80
C ALA A 315 -5.59 12.92 -6.34
N GLU A 316 -4.75 13.80 -5.78
CA GLU A 316 -4.52 15.15 -6.29
C GLU A 316 -3.61 15.20 -7.54
N GLY A 317 -3.11 14.05 -8.01
CA GLY A 317 -2.19 13.96 -9.15
C GLY A 317 -0.78 14.49 -8.85
N ILE A 318 -0.43 14.70 -7.57
CA ILE A 318 0.88 15.24 -7.12
C ILE A 318 1.97 14.19 -7.13
N VAL A 319 1.66 12.91 -6.97
CA VAL A 319 2.60 11.79 -7.05
C VAL A 319 1.99 10.67 -7.90
N PRO A 320 2.82 9.79 -8.49
CA PRO A 320 2.32 8.60 -9.14
C PRO A 320 1.52 7.73 -8.15
N PRO A 321 0.40 7.11 -8.58
CA PRO A 321 -0.32 6.16 -7.74
C PRO A 321 0.59 5.01 -7.32
N ALA A 322 0.30 4.46 -6.13
CA ALA A 322 0.95 3.24 -5.69
C ALA A 322 0.52 2.05 -6.59
N PRO A 323 1.34 1.00 -6.74
CA PRO A 323 0.98 -0.18 -7.52
C PRO A 323 -0.31 -0.83 -7.00
N ASP A 324 -1.11 -1.40 -7.91
CA ASP A 324 -2.39 -2.06 -7.59
C ASP A 324 -2.23 -3.37 -6.79
N GLU A 325 -1.03 -3.93 -6.78
CA GLU A 325 -0.75 -5.19 -6.10
C GLU A 325 -0.94 -5.06 -4.58
N PRO A 326 -1.70 -5.99 -3.94
CA PRO A 326 -1.91 -5.95 -2.51
C PRO A 326 -0.58 -6.10 -1.76
N VAL A 327 -0.46 -5.41 -0.61
CA VAL A 327 0.68 -5.64 0.29
C VAL A 327 0.35 -6.93 1.00
N GLN A 328 1.13 -7.97 0.73
CA GLN A 328 1.03 -9.22 1.47
C GLN A 328 1.48 -8.99 2.89
#